data_AF-A0A851DQC1-F1
#
_entry.id   AF-A0A851DQC1-F1
#
_cell.length_a   1.000
_cell.length_b   1.000
_cell.length_c   1.000
_cell.angle_alpha   90.00
_cell.angle_beta   90.00
_cell.angle_gamma   90.00
#
_symmetry.space_group_name_H-M   'P 1'
#
loop_
_entity.id
_entity.type
_entity.pdbx_description
1 polymer ?
#
loop_
_entity_poly.entity_id
_entity_poly.type
_entity_poly.pdbx_seq_one_letter_code
_entity_poly.pdbx_strand_id
1 'polypeptide(L)'
;EGEVYTWGHNAYSQLGNGTTNHGFVPCQVSTNLVNKKVIEVACGSHHSMVLTSDGEVYTWGYNNSGQVGSGSTANQPIPRRVTSCLQNKIVVNIACGQMCSMAVVENGEVYVWGYNGNGQLGLGSSGNQPTPCRIAALQGIRVQRVACGYAHTLVLTDEGQIYAWGANSYGQLGTGNKSNQSYPTTVVVDKDRVIEIAACHSAHTSAAKTQSGQVYMWGQCRGQSVILPHLTHFACTDDVFACFATPAVMWRLLSVEPDDHLTVAQSLKKEFDNPETADLKFLVDGKYIHVHKVLLKIRCEHFRSILNNDDEIIEMSEFSYPVYRAFLEYLYTDNIRLPPEDAIGI
;
A
#
# COMPACT_ATOMS: atom_id res chain seq x y z
N GLU A 1 9.84 2.75 -11.89
CA GLU A 1 11.31 2.94 -11.87
C GLU A 1 11.80 3.86 -10.74
N GLY A 2 11.04 4.02 -9.66
CA GLY A 2 11.38 4.94 -8.55
C GLY A 2 11.01 6.40 -8.80
N GLU A 3 10.17 6.67 -9.81
CA GLU A 3 9.57 7.98 -10.04
C GLU A 3 8.46 8.25 -9.01
N VAL A 4 8.28 9.51 -8.65
CA VAL A 4 7.28 9.94 -7.66
C VAL A 4 6.23 10.80 -8.35
N TYR A 5 4.96 10.48 -8.12
CA TYR A 5 3.83 11.26 -8.58
C TYR A 5 3.02 11.76 -7.38
N THR A 6 2.56 13.02 -7.44
CA THR A 6 1.77 13.64 -6.38
C THR A 6 0.51 14.29 -6.95
N TRP A 7 -0.57 14.28 -6.17
CA TRP A 7 -1.84 14.95 -6.46
C TRP A 7 -2.60 15.24 -5.16
N GLY A 8 -3.67 16.02 -5.26
CA GLY A 8 -4.55 16.38 -4.16
C GLY A 8 -4.31 17.78 -3.60
N HIS A 9 -4.45 17.92 -2.29
CA HIS A 9 -4.37 19.21 -1.59
C HIS A 9 -2.92 19.75 -1.58
N ASN A 10 -2.72 21.05 -1.88
CA ASN A 10 -1.39 21.64 -2.04
C ASN A 10 -1.22 23.04 -1.42
N ALA A 11 -2.09 23.48 -0.51
CA ALA A 11 -2.03 24.86 0.02
C ALA A 11 -0.69 25.19 0.74
N TYR A 12 0.08 24.16 1.12
CA TYR A 12 1.40 24.30 1.76
C TYR A 12 2.53 23.69 0.94
N SER A 13 2.32 23.51 -0.36
CA SER A 13 3.29 22.94 -1.30
C SER A 13 3.67 21.48 -1.05
N GLN A 14 2.83 20.70 -0.38
CA GLN A 14 3.06 19.26 -0.13
C GLN A 14 3.11 18.38 -1.40
N LEU A 15 2.71 18.91 -2.56
CA LEU A 15 2.90 18.21 -3.84
C LEU A 15 4.33 18.34 -4.39
N GLY A 16 5.14 19.28 -3.89
CA GLY A 16 6.56 19.37 -4.25
C GLY A 16 6.84 19.89 -5.66
N ASN A 17 5.85 20.51 -6.31
CA ASN A 17 5.92 20.98 -7.69
C ASN A 17 6.26 22.47 -7.83
N GLY A 18 6.77 23.12 -6.78
CA GLY A 18 7.11 24.54 -6.80
C GLY A 18 5.92 25.50 -6.66
N THR A 19 4.69 24.97 -6.48
CA THR A 19 3.46 25.78 -6.42
C THR A 19 2.64 25.50 -5.15
N THR A 20 1.54 26.23 -4.97
CA THR A 20 0.51 25.97 -3.96
C THR A 20 -0.83 25.57 -4.57
N ASN A 21 -0.86 25.28 -5.87
CA ASN A 21 -2.08 24.93 -6.59
C ASN A 21 -2.44 23.45 -6.35
N HIS A 22 -3.72 23.18 -6.08
CA HIS A 22 -4.23 21.82 -5.94
C HIS A 22 -3.99 21.02 -7.23
N GLY A 23 -3.66 19.73 -7.09
CA GLY A 23 -3.49 18.81 -8.20
C GLY A 23 -4.69 17.88 -8.31
N PHE A 24 -5.38 17.85 -9.44
CA PHE A 24 -6.53 16.95 -9.66
C PHE A 24 -6.16 15.64 -10.35
N VAL A 25 -4.93 15.55 -10.85
CA VAL A 25 -4.38 14.37 -11.52
C VAL A 25 -2.94 14.13 -11.02
N PRO A 26 -2.47 12.88 -10.99
CA PRO A 26 -1.08 12.57 -10.66
C PRO A 26 -0.10 13.35 -11.56
N CYS A 27 0.85 14.06 -10.95
CA CYS A 27 1.89 14.80 -11.64
C CYS A 27 3.26 14.36 -11.12
N GLN A 28 4.22 14.15 -12.01
CA GLN A 28 5.56 13.70 -11.65
C GLN A 28 6.32 14.82 -10.90
N VAL A 29 6.93 14.47 -9.78
CA VAL A 29 7.83 15.34 -9.04
C VAL A 29 9.26 15.06 -9.51
N SER A 30 9.75 15.86 -10.44
CA SER A 30 11.09 15.69 -11.02
C SER A 30 12.15 16.54 -10.30
N THR A 31 11.81 17.74 -9.82
CA THR A 31 12.79 18.66 -9.21
C THR A 31 13.52 18.02 -8.03
N ASN A 32 14.86 18.00 -8.09
CA ASN A 32 15.78 17.38 -7.13
C ASN A 32 15.69 15.86 -6.96
N LEU A 33 14.74 15.20 -7.64
CA LEU A 33 14.57 13.75 -7.67
C LEU A 33 14.90 13.14 -9.04
N VAL A 34 15.27 13.96 -10.04
CA VAL A 34 15.79 13.47 -11.33
C VAL A 34 16.97 12.52 -11.06
N ASN A 35 16.88 11.30 -11.61
CA ASN A 35 17.83 10.20 -11.45
C ASN A 35 17.91 9.59 -10.04
N LYS A 36 16.94 9.86 -9.17
CA LYS A 36 16.81 9.17 -7.89
C LYS A 36 15.77 8.07 -8.00
N LYS A 37 16.16 6.85 -7.61
CA LYS A 37 15.24 5.73 -7.47
C LYS A 37 14.61 5.78 -6.08
N VAL A 38 13.39 6.31 -5.97
CA VAL A 38 12.63 6.30 -4.72
C VAL A 38 12.12 4.89 -4.43
N ILE A 39 12.25 4.46 -3.18
CA ILE A 39 11.85 3.12 -2.69
C ILE A 39 10.78 3.16 -1.60
N GLU A 40 10.61 4.31 -0.93
CA GLU A 40 9.59 4.48 0.11
C GLU A 40 9.09 5.93 0.11
N VAL A 41 7.81 6.10 0.42
CA VAL A 41 7.14 7.40 0.57
C VAL A 41 6.43 7.44 1.92
N ALA A 42 6.46 8.59 2.58
CA ALA A 42 5.71 8.85 3.80
C ALA A 42 5.08 10.24 3.73
N CYS A 43 3.85 10.37 4.24
CA CYS A 43 3.07 11.61 4.19
C CYS A 43 2.62 11.99 5.60
N GLY A 44 2.94 13.22 6.01
CA GLY A 44 2.26 13.84 7.15
C GLY A 44 0.99 14.53 6.70
N SER A 45 0.42 15.41 7.54
CA SER A 45 -0.81 16.12 7.15
C SER A 45 -0.60 17.08 5.97
N HIS A 46 0.52 17.78 5.94
CA HIS A 46 0.82 18.81 4.95
C HIS A 46 2.29 18.83 4.51
N HIS A 47 3.01 17.73 4.73
CA HIS A 47 4.39 17.57 4.26
C HIS A 47 4.57 16.15 3.75
N SER A 48 5.56 15.97 2.89
CA SER A 48 5.84 14.71 2.21
C SER A 48 7.31 14.37 2.38
N MET A 49 7.61 13.08 2.42
CA MET A 49 8.94 12.54 2.59
C MET A 49 9.14 11.34 1.67
N VAL A 50 10.34 11.20 1.13
CA VAL A 50 10.73 10.04 0.33
C VAL A 50 12.11 9.54 0.73
N LEU A 51 12.31 8.24 0.58
CA LEU A 51 13.58 7.55 0.75
C LEU A 51 14.04 7.01 -0.59
N THR A 52 15.29 7.29 -0.96
CA THR A 52 15.92 6.76 -2.18
C THR A 52 16.63 5.44 -1.90
N SER A 53 16.92 4.67 -2.95
CA SER A 53 17.73 3.44 -2.85
C SER A 53 19.15 3.68 -2.34
N ASP A 54 19.65 4.91 -2.44
CA ASP A 54 20.96 5.33 -1.92
C ASP A 54 20.91 5.64 -0.41
N GLY A 55 19.74 5.48 0.23
CA GLY A 55 19.53 5.79 1.64
C GLY A 55 19.38 7.30 1.93
N GLU A 56 19.10 8.12 0.91
CA GLU A 56 18.90 9.56 1.08
C GLU A 56 17.44 9.90 1.33
N VAL A 57 17.21 10.87 2.23
CA VAL A 57 15.86 11.35 2.56
C VAL A 57 15.64 12.72 1.96
N TYR A 58 14.51 12.89 1.29
CA TYR A 58 14.04 14.18 0.79
C TYR A 58 12.69 14.50 1.41
N THR A 59 12.51 15.75 1.85
CA THR A 59 11.27 16.22 2.47
C THR A 59 10.86 17.57 1.90
N TRP A 60 9.55 17.84 1.87
CA TRP A 60 8.99 19.11 1.39
C TRP A 60 7.58 19.36 1.91
N GLY A 61 7.04 20.55 1.64
CA GLY A 61 5.72 21.00 2.04
C GLY A 61 5.75 21.94 3.24
N TYR A 62 4.71 21.86 4.08
CA TYR A 62 4.55 22.66 5.29
C TYR A 62 5.72 22.45 6.25
N ASN A 63 6.22 23.53 6.87
CA ASN A 63 7.42 23.44 7.70
C ASN A 63 7.40 24.32 8.97
N ASN A 64 6.26 24.87 9.41
CA ASN A 64 6.26 25.81 10.54
C ASN A 64 6.81 25.24 11.86
N SER A 65 6.80 23.92 12.04
CA SER A 65 7.39 23.26 13.21
C SER A 65 8.75 22.60 12.92
N GLY A 66 9.28 22.77 11.70
CA GLY A 66 10.56 22.21 11.30
C GLY A 66 10.53 20.80 10.74
N GLN A 67 9.36 20.27 10.38
CA GLN A 67 9.16 18.88 9.91
C GLN A 67 9.86 18.54 8.57
N VAL A 68 10.37 19.54 7.85
CA VAL A 68 11.24 19.33 6.68
C VAL A 68 12.71 19.14 7.08
N GLY A 69 13.09 19.43 8.33
CA GLY A 69 14.45 19.11 8.82
C GLY A 69 15.55 19.97 8.20
N SER A 70 15.20 21.14 7.67
CA SER A 70 16.09 22.04 6.92
C SER A 70 16.91 22.98 7.80
N GLY A 71 16.65 23.02 9.11
CA GLY A 71 17.14 24.06 10.02
C GLY A 71 16.34 25.36 9.97
N SER A 72 15.25 25.39 9.20
CA SER A 72 14.35 26.53 9.05
C SER A 72 12.90 26.09 9.33
N THR A 73 12.00 27.07 9.51
CA THR A 73 10.54 26.86 9.62
C THR A 73 9.78 27.31 8.37
N ALA A 74 10.47 27.75 7.32
CA ALA A 74 9.85 28.14 6.06
C ALA A 74 9.43 26.90 5.24
N ASN A 75 8.21 26.92 4.68
CA ASN A 75 7.70 25.88 3.79
C ASN A 75 8.69 25.61 2.65
N GLN A 76 8.80 24.36 2.23
CA GLN A 76 9.69 23.95 1.15
C GLN A 76 8.85 23.53 -0.05
N PRO A 77 8.82 24.32 -1.15
CA PRO A 77 7.90 24.05 -2.25
C PRO A 77 8.35 22.93 -3.19
N ILE A 78 9.58 22.45 -3.04
CA ILE A 78 10.20 21.38 -3.82
C ILE A 78 10.94 20.41 -2.89
N PRO A 79 11.13 19.13 -3.29
CA PRO A 79 11.89 18.16 -2.52
C PRO A 79 13.25 18.70 -2.10
N ARG A 80 13.55 18.67 -0.80
CA ARG A 80 14.82 19.08 -0.24
C ARG A 80 15.49 17.91 0.45
N ARG A 81 16.74 17.62 0.07
CA ARG A 81 17.55 16.61 0.76
C ARG A 81 17.79 17.02 2.22
N VAL A 82 17.52 16.11 3.14
CA VAL A 82 17.79 16.28 4.57
C VAL A 82 19.24 15.92 4.82
N THR A 83 20.12 16.92 4.96
CA THR A 83 21.57 16.69 5.11
C THR A 83 21.98 16.63 6.58
N SER A 84 21.94 17.72 7.36
CA SER A 84 22.22 17.80 8.82
C SER A 84 22.85 16.54 9.49
N CYS A 85 22.17 15.91 10.45
CA CYS A 85 22.66 14.73 11.18
C CYS A 85 22.50 13.40 10.42
N LEU A 86 21.87 13.44 9.24
CA LEU A 86 21.69 12.29 8.35
C LEU A 86 22.78 12.23 7.26
N GLN A 87 23.67 13.22 7.20
CA GLN A 87 24.72 13.26 6.20
C GLN A 87 25.65 12.06 6.39
N ASN A 88 25.91 11.35 5.29
CA ASN A 88 26.71 10.12 5.25
C ASN A 88 26.13 8.95 6.06
N LYS A 89 24.82 8.97 6.37
CA LYS A 89 24.10 7.83 6.91
C LYS A 89 23.20 7.23 5.84
N ILE A 90 23.06 5.91 5.87
CA ILE A 90 22.12 5.17 5.02
C ILE A 90 20.83 5.02 5.81
N VAL A 91 19.78 5.73 5.38
CA VAL A 91 18.43 5.56 5.93
C VAL A 91 17.80 4.32 5.31
N VAL A 92 17.09 3.54 6.14
CA VAL A 92 16.47 2.26 5.74
C VAL A 92 14.96 2.21 5.96
N ASN A 93 14.41 3.16 6.72
CA ASN A 93 12.97 3.31 6.91
C ASN A 93 12.62 4.75 7.28
N ILE A 94 11.46 5.23 6.82
CA ILE A 94 10.96 6.58 7.11
C ILE A 94 9.50 6.53 7.60
N ALA A 95 9.11 7.51 8.42
CA ALA A 95 7.71 7.70 8.79
C ALA A 95 7.39 9.17 9.06
N CYS A 96 6.14 9.55 8.80
CA CYS A 96 5.62 10.88 9.12
C CYS A 96 4.51 10.77 10.16
N GLY A 97 4.61 11.55 11.23
CA GLY A 97 3.43 11.93 12.01
C GLY A 97 2.73 13.14 11.39
N GLN A 98 1.81 13.74 12.12
CA GLN A 98 1.01 14.89 11.64
C GLN A 98 1.90 16.08 11.19
N MET A 99 2.83 16.48 12.05
CA MET A 99 3.79 17.57 11.84
C MET A 99 5.21 17.18 12.30
N CYS A 100 5.55 15.89 12.27
CA CYS A 100 6.89 15.41 12.58
C CYS A 100 7.32 14.33 11.59
N SER A 101 8.63 14.14 11.50
CA SER A 101 9.27 13.24 10.55
C SER A 101 10.31 12.40 11.29
N MET A 102 10.48 11.17 10.82
CA MET A 102 11.36 10.19 11.44
C MET A 102 12.11 9.38 10.39
N ALA A 103 13.32 8.98 10.73
CA ALA A 103 14.15 8.12 9.92
C ALA A 103 14.88 7.11 10.82
N VAL A 104 14.94 5.86 10.36
CA VAL A 104 15.79 4.81 10.94
C VAL A 104 16.97 4.60 9.99
N VAL A 105 18.18 4.65 10.51
CA VAL A 105 19.40 4.38 9.73
C VAL A 105 19.84 2.92 9.88
N GLU A 106 20.70 2.44 8.99
CA GLU A 106 21.08 1.02 8.86
C GLU A 106 21.58 0.36 10.17
N ASN A 107 22.27 1.13 11.02
CA ASN A 107 22.76 0.67 12.33
C ASN A 107 21.65 0.62 13.41
N GLY A 108 20.41 0.99 13.08
CA GLY A 108 19.24 0.98 13.95
C GLY A 108 19.02 2.25 14.76
N GLU A 109 19.83 3.30 14.58
CA GLU A 109 19.59 4.58 15.24
C GLU A 109 18.37 5.30 14.67
N VAL A 110 17.58 5.93 15.55
CA VAL A 110 16.38 6.69 15.19
C VAL A 110 16.66 8.19 15.25
N TYR A 111 16.32 8.88 14.16
CA TYR A 111 16.37 10.32 14.03
C TYR A 111 14.97 10.91 13.87
N VAL A 112 14.72 12.03 14.53
CA VAL A 112 13.41 12.68 14.62
C VAL A 112 13.51 14.19 14.46
N TRP A 113 12.51 14.82 13.84
CA TRP A 113 12.41 16.27 13.74
C TRP A 113 10.97 16.73 13.53
N GLY A 114 10.73 18.05 13.68
CA GLY A 114 9.43 18.68 13.56
C GLY A 114 8.78 19.01 14.90
N TYR A 115 7.45 18.92 14.92
CA TYR A 115 6.60 19.28 16.06
C TYR A 115 6.73 18.29 17.22
N ASN A 116 6.83 18.79 18.45
CA ASN A 116 7.05 17.99 19.65
C ASN A 116 6.15 18.36 20.85
N GLY A 117 5.05 19.08 20.63
CA GLY A 117 4.23 19.59 21.74
C GLY A 117 3.65 18.51 22.68
N ASN A 118 3.50 17.26 22.20
CA ASN A 118 3.06 16.11 22.99
C ASN A 118 4.21 15.15 23.37
N GLY A 119 5.46 15.52 23.10
CA GLY A 119 6.62 14.63 23.29
C GLY A 119 6.79 13.58 22.18
N GLN A 120 6.13 13.74 21.02
CA GLN A 120 6.15 12.73 19.94
C GLN A 120 7.52 12.53 19.27
N LEU A 121 8.52 13.38 19.58
CA LEU A 121 9.90 13.13 19.16
C LEU A 121 10.66 12.23 20.14
N GLY A 122 10.17 11.98 21.35
CA GLY A 122 10.83 11.04 22.28
C GLY A 122 12.14 11.57 22.88
N LEU A 123 12.35 12.90 22.86
CA LEU A 123 13.60 13.54 23.28
C LEU A 123 13.61 13.97 24.76
N GLY A 124 12.60 13.59 25.54
CA GLY A 124 12.46 14.01 26.93
C GLY A 124 12.03 15.46 27.14
N SER A 125 11.70 16.16 26.07
CA SER A 125 11.25 17.55 26.06
C SER A 125 10.03 17.71 25.16
N SER A 126 9.43 18.90 25.17
CA SER A 126 8.31 19.29 24.30
C SER A 126 8.70 20.31 23.22
N GLY A 127 10.00 20.61 23.08
CA GLY A 127 10.51 21.58 22.11
C GLY A 127 10.58 21.01 20.70
N ASN A 128 10.10 21.78 19.71
CA ASN A 128 10.21 21.45 18.30
C ASN A 128 11.67 21.36 17.86
N GLN A 129 11.94 20.54 16.85
CA GLN A 129 13.29 20.33 16.31
C GLN A 129 13.32 20.68 14.81
N PRO A 130 13.95 21.79 14.38
CA PRO A 130 14.02 22.15 12.97
C PRO A 130 15.04 21.34 12.17
N THR A 131 15.84 20.51 12.85
CA THR A 131 16.83 19.60 12.27
C THR A 131 16.68 18.21 12.88
N PRO A 132 16.95 17.13 12.12
CA PRO A 132 17.10 15.78 12.65
C PRO A 132 17.92 15.72 13.93
N CYS A 133 17.35 15.10 14.96
CA CYS A 133 17.99 14.83 16.24
C CYS A 133 17.92 13.32 16.53
N ARG A 134 19.00 12.75 17.06
CA ARG A 134 19.05 11.33 17.45
C ARG A 134 18.32 11.12 18.78
N ILE A 135 17.51 10.07 18.88
CA ILE A 135 16.90 9.65 20.15
C ILE A 135 17.96 8.93 21.01
N ALA A 136 18.59 9.66 21.94
CA ALA A 136 19.61 9.09 22.83
C ALA A 136 19.06 7.98 23.75
N ALA A 137 17.78 8.03 24.10
CA ALA A 137 17.14 7.02 24.95
C ALA A 137 17.06 5.62 24.31
N LEU A 138 17.24 5.51 22.99
CA LEU A 138 17.31 4.23 22.28
C LEU A 138 18.74 3.79 21.97
N GLN A 139 19.75 4.39 22.62
CA GLN A 139 21.14 4.01 22.40
C GLN A 139 21.38 2.53 22.75
N GLY A 140 22.00 1.80 21.82
CA GLY A 140 22.26 0.37 21.96
C GLY A 140 21.11 -0.54 21.56
N ILE A 141 19.94 0.03 21.25
CA ILE A 141 18.77 -0.70 20.74
C ILE A 141 18.75 -0.57 19.22
N ARG A 142 18.70 -1.70 18.50
CA ARG A 142 18.66 -1.70 17.04
C ARG A 142 17.20 -1.67 16.55
N VAL A 143 16.74 -0.49 16.14
CA VAL A 143 15.41 -0.31 15.56
C VAL A 143 15.39 -0.77 14.10
N GLN A 144 14.34 -1.48 13.69
CA GLN A 144 14.12 -1.92 12.31
C GLN A 144 13.02 -1.16 11.59
N ARG A 145 11.99 -0.72 12.33
CA ARG A 145 10.81 -0.03 11.79
C ARG A 145 10.35 1.07 12.72
N VAL A 146 9.85 2.15 12.15
CA VAL A 146 9.12 3.20 12.84
C VAL A 146 7.73 3.34 12.23
N ALA A 147 6.72 3.54 13.06
CA ALA A 147 5.35 3.83 12.65
C ALA A 147 4.83 5.03 13.44
N CYS A 148 4.18 5.96 12.76
CA CYS A 148 3.63 7.17 13.36
C CYS A 148 2.12 7.20 13.22
N GLY A 149 1.43 7.51 14.32
CA GLY A 149 0.03 7.94 14.25
C GLY A 149 -0.06 9.47 14.17
N TYR A 150 -1.16 10.03 14.67
CA TYR A 150 -1.36 11.48 14.70
C TYR A 150 -0.24 12.23 15.44
N ALA A 151 -0.03 11.89 16.71
CA ALA A 151 0.94 12.53 17.59
C ALA A 151 1.61 11.51 18.53
N HIS A 152 1.68 10.25 18.10
CA HIS A 152 2.37 9.18 18.83
C HIS A 152 3.20 8.37 17.86
N THR A 153 4.19 7.67 18.41
CA THR A 153 5.19 6.95 17.65
C THR A 153 5.38 5.57 18.26
N LEU A 154 5.54 4.58 17.39
CA LEU A 154 5.93 3.23 17.71
C LEU A 154 7.23 2.89 16.98
N VAL A 155 8.11 2.14 17.62
CA VAL A 155 9.25 1.51 16.95
C VAL A 155 9.31 0.03 17.28
N LEU A 156 9.78 -0.75 16.30
CA LEU A 156 9.99 -2.19 16.42
C LEU A 156 11.49 -2.46 16.32
N THR A 157 12.03 -3.18 17.29
CA THR A 157 13.44 -3.57 17.32
C THR A 157 13.70 -4.87 16.57
N ASP A 158 14.97 -5.18 16.29
CA ASP A 158 15.41 -6.46 15.75
C ASP A 158 15.26 -7.64 16.74
N GLU A 159 15.02 -7.37 18.02
CA GLU A 159 14.65 -8.36 19.02
C GLU A 159 13.13 -8.59 19.08
N GLY A 160 12.34 -7.82 18.33
CA GLY A 160 10.88 -7.89 18.34
C GLY A 160 10.24 -7.20 19.54
N GLN A 161 10.92 -6.22 20.12
CA GLN A 161 10.39 -5.37 21.19
C GLN A 161 9.75 -4.11 20.60
N ILE A 162 8.70 -3.62 21.26
CA ILE A 162 8.03 -2.38 20.88
C ILE A 162 8.35 -1.29 21.92
N TYR A 163 8.68 -0.10 21.43
CA TYR A 163 8.70 1.12 22.24
C TYR A 163 7.69 2.12 21.67
N ALA A 164 7.02 2.85 22.57
CA ALA A 164 6.03 3.85 22.23
C ALA A 164 6.24 5.16 23.00
N TRP A 165 5.93 6.28 22.37
CA TRP A 165 5.95 7.61 23.02
C TRP A 165 5.05 8.62 22.29
N GLY A 166 4.90 9.80 22.87
CA GLY A 166 4.07 10.90 22.39
C GLY A 166 2.73 11.02 23.12
N ALA A 167 1.71 11.46 22.39
CA ALA A 167 0.36 11.63 22.90
C ALA A 167 -0.28 10.29 23.30
N ASN A 168 -0.99 10.27 24.43
CA ASN A 168 -1.58 9.05 24.99
C ASN A 168 -3.00 9.21 25.54
N SER A 169 -3.71 10.30 25.22
CA SER A 169 -5.05 10.58 25.79
C SER A 169 -6.08 9.46 25.55
N TYR A 170 -5.86 8.59 24.58
CA TYR A 170 -6.71 7.45 24.24
C TYR A 170 -6.09 6.09 24.59
N GLY A 171 -4.92 6.05 25.23
CA GLY A 171 -4.20 4.81 25.52
C GLY A 171 -3.40 4.26 24.34
N GLN A 172 -3.19 5.04 23.28
CA GLN A 172 -2.50 4.63 22.06
C GLN A 172 -1.03 4.27 22.25
N LEU A 173 -0.44 4.52 23.42
CA LEU A 173 0.89 4.01 23.73
C LEU A 173 0.87 2.58 24.28
N GLY A 174 -0.26 2.05 24.74
CA GLY A 174 -0.35 0.68 25.24
C GLY A 174 0.38 0.46 26.57
N THR A 175 0.60 1.52 27.35
CA THR A 175 1.42 1.51 28.58
C THR A 175 0.60 1.40 29.87
N GLY A 176 -0.68 1.01 29.78
CA GLY A 176 -1.56 0.83 30.95
C GLY A 176 -2.05 2.13 31.59
N ASN A 177 -1.85 3.27 30.93
CA ASN A 177 -2.31 4.59 31.38
C ASN A 177 -2.62 5.49 30.17
N LYS A 178 -3.01 6.74 30.43
CA LYS A 178 -3.35 7.76 29.41
C LYS A 178 -2.45 9.00 29.42
N SER A 179 -1.32 8.93 30.12
CA SER A 179 -0.38 10.04 30.23
C SER A 179 0.54 10.07 29.02
N ASN A 180 0.72 11.26 28.44
CA ASN A 180 1.71 11.47 27.37
C ASN A 180 3.10 11.06 27.86
N GLN A 181 3.91 10.50 26.97
CA GLN A 181 5.28 10.08 27.28
C GLN A 181 6.24 10.85 26.37
N SER A 182 7.15 11.63 26.94
CA SER A 182 8.19 12.33 26.17
C SER A 182 9.43 11.46 25.93
N TYR A 183 9.45 10.24 26.45
CA TYR A 183 10.52 9.26 26.27
C TYR A 183 9.97 7.94 25.71
N PRO A 184 10.75 7.20 24.90
CA PRO A 184 10.42 5.85 24.51
C PRO A 184 10.15 4.96 25.72
N THR A 185 8.96 4.38 25.77
CA THR A 185 8.52 3.48 26.84
C THR A 185 8.20 2.12 26.25
N THR A 186 8.67 1.05 26.88
CA THR A 186 8.40 -0.31 26.41
C THR A 186 6.90 -0.62 26.45
N VAL A 187 6.41 -1.24 25.38
CA VAL A 187 5.04 -1.77 25.30
C VAL A 187 5.10 -3.28 25.46
N VAL A 188 4.40 -3.79 26.46
CA VAL A 188 4.36 -5.24 26.74
C VAL A 188 3.24 -5.85 25.91
N VAL A 189 3.63 -6.48 24.79
CA VAL A 189 2.83 -7.49 24.11
C VAL A 189 3.22 -8.86 24.71
N ASP A 190 2.39 -9.89 24.57
CA ASP A 190 2.66 -11.26 25.07
C ASP A 190 4.10 -11.74 24.80
N LYS A 191 4.53 -12.84 25.41
CA LYS A 191 5.91 -13.37 25.36
C LYS A 191 6.41 -13.78 23.95
N ASP A 192 5.60 -13.60 22.91
CA ASP A 192 5.96 -13.88 21.53
C ASP A 192 6.63 -12.68 20.85
N ARG A 193 7.49 -12.96 19.88
CA ARG A 193 8.26 -11.97 19.15
C ARG A 193 7.33 -11.16 18.24
N VAL A 194 7.33 -9.84 18.37
CA VAL A 194 6.61 -8.94 17.44
C VAL A 194 7.39 -8.85 16.13
N ILE A 195 6.69 -8.95 15.01
CA ILE A 195 7.27 -8.85 13.66
C ILE A 195 6.74 -7.67 12.86
N GLU A 196 5.68 -7.02 13.36
CA GLU A 196 5.01 -5.93 12.66
C GLU A 196 4.37 -4.97 13.65
N ILE A 197 4.46 -3.67 13.35
CA ILE A 197 3.78 -2.60 14.06
C ILE A 197 3.08 -1.70 13.06
N ALA A 198 1.99 -1.09 13.48
CA ALA A 198 1.28 -0.09 12.69
C ALA A 198 0.58 0.92 13.59
N ALA A 199 0.42 2.14 13.09
CA ALA A 199 -0.24 3.22 13.80
C ALA A 199 -1.15 3.99 12.84
N CYS A 200 -2.36 4.31 13.30
CA CYS A 200 -3.34 5.04 12.51
C CYS A 200 -3.27 6.53 12.80
N HIS A 201 -3.18 7.32 11.73
CA HIS A 201 -3.17 8.77 11.82
C HIS A 201 -4.55 9.36 12.20
N SER A 202 -5.67 8.81 11.71
CA SER A 202 -7.02 9.36 11.93
C SER A 202 -7.69 8.86 13.22
N ALA A 203 -7.33 7.67 13.70
CA ALA A 203 -8.09 6.98 14.74
C ALA A 203 -7.33 6.74 16.04
N HIS A 204 -6.16 7.38 16.25
CA HIS A 204 -5.33 7.23 17.47
C HIS A 204 -5.22 5.76 17.94
N THR A 205 -5.10 4.82 17.01
CA THR A 205 -5.08 3.39 17.25
C THR A 205 -3.73 2.85 16.82
N SER A 206 -3.23 1.90 17.58
CA SER A 206 -1.99 1.17 17.32
C SER A 206 -2.29 -0.31 17.17
N ALA A 207 -1.49 -1.00 16.38
CA ALA A 207 -1.60 -2.43 16.19
C ALA A 207 -0.21 -3.07 16.12
N ALA A 208 -0.14 -4.34 16.48
CA ALA A 208 1.05 -5.17 16.32
C ALA A 208 0.67 -6.59 15.91
N LYS A 209 1.56 -7.27 15.19
CA LYS A 209 1.42 -8.69 14.87
C LYS A 209 2.66 -9.46 15.32
N THR A 210 2.43 -10.60 15.95
CA THR A 210 3.50 -11.49 16.43
C THR A 210 3.88 -12.54 15.40
N GLN A 211 5.01 -13.19 15.61
CA GLN A 211 5.51 -14.26 14.74
C GLN A 211 4.54 -15.47 14.71
N SER A 212 3.84 -15.75 15.80
CA SER A 212 2.78 -16.78 15.85
C SER A 212 1.50 -16.38 15.10
N GLY A 213 1.44 -15.17 14.53
CA GLY A 213 0.29 -14.67 13.78
C GLY A 213 -0.79 -14.00 14.63
N GLN A 214 -0.58 -13.79 15.93
CA GLN A 214 -1.53 -13.07 16.77
C GLN A 214 -1.49 -11.57 16.46
N VAL A 215 -2.67 -10.95 16.37
CA VAL A 215 -2.81 -9.50 16.12
C VAL A 215 -3.36 -8.81 17.36
N TYR A 216 -2.66 -7.79 17.82
CA TYR A 216 -3.00 -6.96 18.95
C TYR A 216 -3.39 -5.55 18.52
N MET A 217 -4.29 -4.91 19.26
CA MET A 217 -4.67 -3.51 19.05
C MET A 217 -4.85 -2.75 20.37
N TRP A 218 -4.59 -1.45 20.36
CA TRP A 218 -4.82 -0.56 21.51
C TRP A 218 -4.98 0.89 21.05
N GLY A 219 -5.42 1.78 21.95
CA GLY A 219 -5.79 3.16 21.64
C GLY A 219 -7.29 3.39 21.55
N GLN A 220 -7.73 4.24 20.63
CA GLN A 220 -9.14 4.61 20.48
C GLN A 220 -9.91 3.62 19.59
N CYS A 221 -10.69 2.73 20.19
CA CYS A 221 -11.41 1.65 19.53
C CYS A 221 -12.92 1.88 19.65
N ARG A 222 -13.58 2.40 18.61
CA ARG A 222 -15.04 2.65 18.57
C ARG A 222 -15.59 3.42 19.78
N GLY A 223 -14.90 4.49 20.18
CA GLY A 223 -15.30 5.32 21.32
C GLY A 223 -14.72 4.86 22.66
N GLN A 224 -14.12 3.66 22.72
CA GLN A 224 -13.47 3.14 23.92
C GLN A 224 -11.96 3.34 23.87
N SER A 225 -11.36 3.56 25.03
CA SER A 225 -9.92 3.72 25.17
C SER A 225 -9.33 2.43 25.74
N VAL A 226 -8.61 1.71 24.89
CA VAL A 226 -7.92 0.45 25.20
C VAL A 226 -6.47 0.79 25.53
N ILE A 227 -6.11 0.74 26.82
CA ILE A 227 -4.83 1.27 27.32
C ILE A 227 -3.67 0.25 27.34
N LEU A 228 -3.95 -1.01 27.02
CA LEU A 228 -2.98 -2.10 26.92
C LEU A 228 -3.21 -2.86 25.62
N PRO A 229 -2.18 -3.47 25.00
CA PRO A 229 -2.35 -4.33 23.84
C PRO A 229 -3.43 -5.39 24.08
N HIS A 230 -4.48 -5.36 23.27
CA HIS A 230 -5.60 -6.28 23.35
C HIS A 230 -5.56 -7.26 22.17
N LEU A 231 -5.58 -8.56 22.45
CA LEU A 231 -5.60 -9.59 21.41
C LEU A 231 -6.91 -9.51 20.62
N THR A 232 -6.80 -9.61 19.30
CA THR A 232 -7.92 -9.55 18.37
C THR A 232 -8.17 -10.90 17.69
N HIS A 233 -9.29 -10.99 16.97
CA HIS A 233 -9.60 -12.14 16.10
C HIS A 233 -9.06 -11.96 14.66
N PHE A 234 -8.34 -10.88 14.36
CA PHE A 234 -7.86 -10.60 13.00
C PHE A 234 -6.59 -11.39 12.66
N ALA A 235 -6.38 -11.61 11.37
CA ALA A 235 -5.20 -12.29 10.84
C ALA A 235 -4.09 -11.32 10.41
N CYS A 236 -4.42 -10.05 10.14
CA CYS A 236 -3.47 -8.99 9.82
C CYS A 236 -3.83 -7.66 10.51
N THR A 237 -2.87 -6.73 10.54
CA THR A 237 -3.05 -5.40 11.13
C THR A 237 -3.91 -4.47 10.26
N ASP A 238 -4.08 -4.76 8.96
CA ASP A 238 -4.93 -3.93 8.08
C ASP A 238 -6.39 -3.99 8.53
N ASP A 239 -6.87 -5.18 8.90
CA ASP A 239 -8.25 -5.41 9.34
C ASP A 239 -8.57 -4.61 10.60
N VAL A 240 -7.58 -4.37 11.48
CA VAL A 240 -7.73 -3.49 12.65
C VAL A 240 -8.15 -2.09 12.19
N PHE A 241 -7.45 -1.51 11.23
CA PHE A 241 -7.77 -0.15 10.79
C PHE A 241 -8.98 -0.09 9.85
N ALA A 242 -9.23 -1.14 9.06
CA ALA A 242 -10.44 -1.25 8.28
C ALA A 242 -11.70 -1.26 9.18
N CYS A 243 -11.63 -1.91 10.35
CA CYS A 243 -12.76 -2.06 11.26
C CYS A 243 -12.92 -0.94 12.29
N PHE A 244 -11.82 -0.27 12.66
CA PHE A 244 -11.78 0.68 13.79
C PHE A 244 -11.38 2.10 13.41
N ALA A 245 -10.84 2.34 12.21
CA ALA A 245 -10.59 3.70 11.75
C ALA A 245 -11.82 4.29 11.03
N THR A 246 -11.95 5.62 11.07
CA THR A 246 -12.98 6.34 10.31
C THR A 246 -12.33 7.56 9.63
N PRO A 247 -12.22 7.57 8.28
CA PRO A 247 -12.60 6.49 7.36
C PRO A 247 -11.77 5.23 7.57
N ALA A 248 -12.25 4.09 7.06
CA ALA A 248 -11.47 2.87 6.99
C ALA A 248 -10.22 3.11 6.14
N VAL A 249 -9.04 2.74 6.65
CA VAL A 249 -7.75 2.96 5.99
C VAL A 249 -6.89 1.71 6.08
N MET A 250 -5.96 1.56 5.14
CA MET A 250 -4.80 0.67 5.26
C MET A 250 -3.55 1.52 5.47
N TRP A 251 -2.55 0.95 6.15
CA TRP A 251 -1.27 1.63 6.40
C TRP A 251 -0.17 1.16 5.44
N ARG A 252 -0.37 0.00 4.79
CA ARG A 252 0.55 -0.51 3.76
C ARG A 252 0.38 0.27 2.47
N LEU A 253 1.48 0.39 1.73
CA LEU A 253 1.44 0.90 0.36
C LEU A 253 0.64 -0.07 -0.51
N LEU A 254 -0.32 0.45 -1.27
CA LEU A 254 -0.98 -0.32 -2.32
C LEU A 254 0.03 -0.53 -3.46
N SER A 255 0.52 -1.75 -3.62
CA SER A 255 1.28 -2.15 -4.81
C SER A 255 0.30 -2.57 -5.89
N VAL A 256 0.35 -1.90 -7.04
CA VAL A 256 -0.36 -2.31 -8.24
C VAL A 256 0.70 -2.78 -9.23
N GLU A 257 0.80 -4.09 -9.39
CA GLU A 257 1.65 -4.69 -10.41
C GLU A 257 0.82 -4.80 -11.70
N PRO A 258 1.33 -4.35 -12.86
CA PRO A 258 0.70 -4.66 -14.13
C PRO A 258 0.76 -6.18 -14.30
N ASP A 259 -0.39 -6.83 -14.17
CA ASP A 259 -0.50 -8.26 -14.44
C ASP A 259 -0.50 -8.46 -15.96
N ASP A 260 0.64 -8.85 -16.52
CA ASP A 260 0.77 -9.21 -17.93
C ASP A 260 0.10 -10.55 -18.25
N HIS A 261 -0.41 -11.26 -17.23
CA HIS A 261 -1.18 -12.48 -17.44
C HIS A 261 -2.61 -12.16 -17.87
N LEU A 262 -3.00 -12.68 -19.02
CA LEU A 262 -4.40 -12.72 -19.41
C LEU A 262 -5.18 -13.46 -18.33
N THR A 263 -6.26 -12.86 -17.84
CA THR A 263 -7.24 -13.59 -17.01
C THR A 263 -7.67 -14.88 -17.72
N VAL A 264 -8.15 -15.88 -16.97
CA VAL A 264 -8.64 -17.14 -17.56
C VAL A 264 -9.64 -16.86 -18.69
N ALA A 265 -10.58 -15.92 -18.51
CA ALA A 265 -11.55 -15.53 -19.53
C ALA A 265 -10.90 -14.93 -20.79
N GLN A 266 -9.90 -14.06 -20.64
CA GLN A 266 -9.17 -13.47 -21.76
C GLN A 266 -8.32 -14.50 -22.51
N SER A 267 -7.69 -15.43 -21.78
CA SER A 267 -6.95 -16.55 -22.35
C SER A 267 -7.87 -17.42 -23.19
N LEU A 268 -9.02 -17.84 -22.64
CA LEU A 268 -10.01 -18.64 -23.37
C LEU A 268 -10.53 -17.92 -24.61
N LYS A 269 -10.88 -16.64 -24.50
CA LYS A 269 -11.31 -15.83 -25.65
C LYS A 269 -10.30 -15.83 -26.80
N LYS A 270 -9.01 -15.79 -26.48
CA LYS A 270 -7.93 -15.77 -27.47
C LYS A 270 -7.78 -17.11 -28.19
N GLU A 271 -8.13 -18.22 -27.53
CA GLU A 271 -8.05 -19.58 -28.08
C GLU A 271 -9.23 -19.96 -28.99
N PHE A 272 -10.25 -19.12 -29.14
CA PHE A 272 -11.33 -19.38 -30.09
C PHE A 272 -10.81 -19.36 -31.53
N ASP A 273 -11.14 -20.39 -32.30
CA ASP A 273 -10.73 -20.56 -33.70
C ASP A 273 -9.20 -20.68 -33.90
N ASN A 274 -8.48 -21.13 -32.86
CA ASN A 274 -7.05 -21.40 -32.92
C ASN A 274 -6.75 -22.85 -33.38
N PRO A 275 -6.12 -23.06 -34.55
CA PRO A 275 -5.81 -24.40 -35.04
C PRO A 275 -4.68 -25.11 -34.28
N GLU A 276 -3.86 -24.40 -33.50
CA GLU A 276 -2.71 -24.98 -32.78
C GLU A 276 -3.13 -25.70 -31.49
N THR A 277 -4.21 -25.26 -30.86
CA THR A 277 -4.64 -25.71 -29.53
C THR A 277 -5.95 -26.49 -29.54
N ALA A 278 -6.76 -26.33 -30.59
CA ALA A 278 -8.05 -27.00 -30.74
C ALA A 278 -7.93 -28.53 -30.84
N ASP A 279 -8.84 -29.23 -30.15
CA ASP A 279 -8.99 -30.69 -30.18
C ASP A 279 -10.25 -31.16 -30.95
N LEU A 280 -10.98 -30.20 -31.54
CA LEU A 280 -12.18 -30.43 -32.35
C LEU A 280 -12.33 -29.34 -33.42
N LYS A 281 -12.86 -29.71 -34.60
CA LYS A 281 -13.19 -28.77 -35.66
C LYS A 281 -14.61 -29.00 -36.16
N PHE A 282 -15.36 -27.92 -36.38
CA PHE A 282 -16.65 -27.98 -37.09
C PHE A 282 -16.45 -27.60 -38.56
N LEU A 283 -16.97 -28.41 -39.48
CA LEU A 283 -17.05 -28.08 -40.91
C LEU A 283 -18.44 -27.52 -41.21
N VAL A 284 -18.51 -26.23 -41.54
CA VAL A 284 -19.77 -25.50 -41.83
C VAL A 284 -19.60 -24.73 -43.13
N ASP A 285 -20.48 -24.93 -44.11
CA ASP A 285 -20.37 -24.32 -45.45
C ASP A 285 -18.98 -24.45 -46.09
N GLY A 286 -18.32 -25.59 -45.89
CA GLY A 286 -16.97 -25.86 -46.42
C GLY A 286 -15.83 -25.13 -45.70
N LYS A 287 -16.10 -24.48 -44.56
CA LYS A 287 -15.10 -23.80 -43.73
C LYS A 287 -14.97 -24.46 -42.35
N TYR A 288 -13.76 -24.48 -41.82
CA TYR A 288 -13.48 -25.03 -40.49
C TYR A 288 -13.54 -23.97 -39.41
N ILE A 289 -14.12 -24.32 -38.26
CA ILE A 289 -14.08 -23.54 -37.01
C ILE A 289 -13.39 -24.38 -35.95
N HIS A 290 -12.29 -23.88 -35.39
CA HIS A 290 -11.45 -24.62 -34.44
C HIS A 290 -11.88 -24.37 -32.99
N VAL A 291 -12.12 -25.45 -32.23
CA VAL A 291 -12.69 -25.37 -30.88
C VAL A 291 -12.14 -26.48 -29.95
N HIS A 292 -12.44 -26.34 -28.66
CA HIS A 292 -12.01 -27.18 -27.56
C HIS A 292 -13.22 -27.89 -26.94
N LYS A 293 -13.24 -29.23 -26.99
CA LYS A 293 -14.33 -30.08 -26.46
C LYS A 293 -14.66 -29.75 -25.02
N VAL A 294 -13.63 -29.54 -24.19
CA VAL A 294 -13.81 -29.27 -22.76
C VAL A 294 -14.66 -28.01 -22.52
N LEU A 295 -14.43 -26.94 -23.28
CA LEU A 295 -15.17 -25.69 -23.15
C LEU A 295 -16.62 -25.86 -23.59
N LEU A 296 -16.84 -26.56 -24.72
CA LEU A 296 -18.18 -26.84 -25.21
C LEU A 296 -18.99 -27.68 -24.21
N LYS A 297 -18.40 -28.74 -23.65
CA LYS A 297 -19.04 -29.62 -22.64
C LYS A 297 -19.34 -28.90 -21.33
N ILE A 298 -18.54 -27.90 -20.95
CA ILE A 298 -18.78 -27.07 -19.76
C ILE A 298 -19.90 -26.07 -20.02
N ARG A 299 -19.92 -25.45 -21.20
CA ARG A 299 -20.75 -24.26 -21.48
C ARG A 299 -22.07 -24.57 -22.18
N CYS A 300 -22.26 -25.79 -22.69
CA CYS A 300 -23.46 -26.19 -23.42
C CYS A 300 -23.82 -27.65 -23.11
N GLU A 301 -25.00 -27.87 -22.52
CA GLU A 301 -25.48 -29.22 -22.18
C GLU A 301 -25.61 -30.14 -23.40
N HIS A 302 -26.02 -29.59 -24.56
CA HIS A 302 -26.12 -30.34 -25.81
C HIS A 302 -24.80 -31.02 -26.19
N PHE A 303 -23.70 -30.25 -26.17
CA PHE A 303 -22.36 -30.79 -26.45
C PHE A 303 -21.86 -31.75 -25.37
N ARG A 304 -22.32 -31.60 -24.12
CA ARG A 304 -22.00 -32.52 -23.03
C ARG A 304 -22.53 -33.93 -23.29
N SER A 305 -23.71 -34.04 -23.91
CA SER A 305 -24.33 -35.33 -24.24
C SER A 305 -23.85 -35.96 -25.55
N ILE A 306 -23.38 -35.14 -26.51
CA ILE A 306 -23.20 -35.59 -27.90
C ILE A 306 -21.73 -35.74 -28.29
N LEU A 307 -20.81 -34.98 -27.69
CA LEU A 307 -19.39 -35.04 -28.04
C LEU A 307 -18.69 -36.25 -27.38
N ASN A 308 -18.24 -37.19 -28.20
CA ASN A 308 -17.32 -38.26 -27.78
C ASN A 308 -15.88 -37.75 -27.73
N ASN A 309 -15.00 -38.51 -27.07
CA ASN A 309 -13.60 -38.11 -26.97
C ASN A 309 -12.85 -38.29 -28.29
N ASP A 310 -13.30 -39.20 -29.16
CA ASP A 310 -12.63 -39.55 -30.42
C ASP A 310 -13.03 -38.65 -31.61
N ASP A 311 -14.01 -37.76 -31.44
CA ASP A 311 -14.51 -36.91 -32.53
C ASP A 311 -13.50 -35.80 -32.88
N GLU A 312 -12.86 -35.84 -34.05
CA GLU A 312 -11.94 -34.78 -34.46
C GLU A 312 -12.59 -33.73 -35.37
N ILE A 313 -13.58 -34.15 -36.17
CA ILE A 313 -14.30 -33.30 -37.13
C ILE A 313 -15.80 -33.59 -37.04
N ILE A 314 -16.62 -32.54 -36.96
CA ILE A 314 -18.08 -32.63 -37.00
C ILE A 314 -18.62 -31.76 -38.13
N GLU A 315 -19.40 -32.35 -39.03
CA GLU A 315 -20.09 -31.61 -40.09
C GLU A 315 -21.38 -30.99 -39.56
N MET A 316 -21.61 -29.71 -39.86
CA MET A 316 -22.84 -29.00 -39.52
C MET A 316 -23.42 -28.37 -40.79
N SER A 317 -24.63 -28.77 -41.14
CA SER A 317 -25.34 -28.33 -42.35
C SER A 317 -26.64 -27.57 -42.05
N GLU A 318 -27.05 -27.51 -40.78
CA GLU A 318 -28.32 -26.89 -40.37
C GLU A 318 -28.24 -25.37 -40.25
N PHE A 319 -27.04 -24.83 -40.08
CA PHE A 319 -26.80 -23.40 -39.85
C PHE A 319 -25.72 -22.87 -40.79
N SER A 320 -25.84 -21.60 -41.19
CA SER A 320 -24.81 -20.92 -41.96
C SER A 320 -23.54 -20.73 -41.12
N TYR A 321 -22.40 -20.63 -41.80
CA TYR A 321 -21.11 -20.41 -41.15
C TYR A 321 -21.10 -19.20 -40.20
N PRO A 322 -21.59 -17.99 -40.56
CA PRO A 322 -21.57 -16.83 -39.66
C PRO A 322 -22.37 -17.07 -38.38
N VAL A 323 -23.55 -17.68 -38.50
CA VAL A 323 -24.45 -17.97 -37.37
C VAL A 323 -23.80 -18.99 -36.43
N TYR A 324 -23.31 -20.10 -36.97
CA TYR A 324 -22.73 -21.16 -36.15
C TYR A 324 -21.41 -20.74 -35.51
N ARG A 325 -20.57 -19.97 -36.24
CA ARG A 325 -19.34 -19.38 -35.68
C ARG A 325 -19.65 -18.42 -34.54
N ALA A 326 -20.64 -17.54 -34.69
CA ALA A 326 -21.01 -16.60 -33.63
C ALA A 326 -21.55 -17.32 -32.37
N PHE A 327 -22.31 -18.40 -32.55
CA PHE A 327 -22.73 -19.26 -31.44
C PHE A 327 -21.53 -19.89 -30.73
N LEU A 328 -20.59 -20.48 -31.46
CA LEU A 328 -19.40 -21.07 -30.87
C LEU A 328 -18.52 -20.01 -30.19
N GLU A 329 -18.34 -18.83 -30.79
CA GLU A 329 -17.60 -17.70 -30.21
C GLU A 329 -18.25 -17.21 -28.90
N TYR A 330 -19.58 -17.20 -28.84
CA TYR A 330 -20.32 -16.86 -27.62
C TYR A 330 -19.99 -17.81 -26.46
N LEU A 331 -19.81 -19.10 -26.72
CA LEU A 331 -19.43 -20.07 -25.68
C LEU A 331 -18.07 -19.75 -25.03
N TYR A 332 -17.18 -19.06 -25.75
CA TYR A 332 -15.85 -18.64 -25.29
C TYR A 332 -15.83 -17.25 -24.66
N THR A 333 -16.75 -16.38 -25.07
CA THR A 333 -16.59 -14.94 -24.84
C THR A 333 -17.76 -14.29 -24.12
N ASP A 334 -18.88 -14.98 -23.94
CA ASP A 334 -20.17 -14.43 -23.45
C ASP A 334 -20.70 -13.26 -24.31
N ASN A 335 -20.18 -13.08 -25.52
CA ASN A 335 -20.55 -12.02 -26.44
C ASN A 335 -20.94 -12.59 -27.80
N ILE A 336 -22.09 -12.16 -28.33
CA ILE A 336 -22.52 -12.52 -29.68
C ILE A 336 -22.03 -11.43 -30.63
N ARG A 337 -21.20 -11.82 -31.60
CA ARG A 337 -20.74 -10.96 -32.69
C ARG A 337 -21.30 -11.49 -34.01
N LEU A 338 -22.54 -11.11 -34.30
CA LEU A 338 -23.24 -11.46 -35.53
C LEU A 338 -23.98 -10.22 -36.07
N PRO A 339 -23.58 -9.69 -37.24
CA PRO A 339 -24.32 -8.64 -37.92
C PRO A 339 -25.77 -9.07 -38.22
N PRO A 340 -26.78 -8.18 -38.12
CA PRO A 340 -28.17 -8.52 -38.41
C PRO A 340 -28.40 -9.04 -39.83
N GLU A 341 -27.61 -8.56 -40.79
CA GLU A 341 -27.61 -9.00 -42.20
C GLU A 341 -27.17 -10.46 -42.36
N ASP A 342 -26.26 -10.95 -41.50
CA ASP A 342 -25.80 -12.34 -41.49
C ASP A 342 -26.73 -13.27 -40.68
N ALA A 343 -27.61 -12.70 -39.85
CA ALA A 343 -28.55 -13.44 -39.00
C ALA A 343 -29.83 -13.87 -39.74
N ILE A 344 -30.18 -13.15 -40.81
CA ILE A 344 -31.33 -13.44 -41.65
C ILE A 344 -30.76 -14.05 -42.94
N GLY A 345 -30.81 -15.37 -43.09
CA GLY A 345 -30.26 -16.07 -44.26
C GLY A 345 -30.98 -15.71 -45.56
N ILE A 346 -30.65 -14.55 -46.15
CA ILE A 346 -31.09 -14.08 -47.47
C ILE A 346 -30.08 -14.51 -48.53
#